data_AF-A0A976Q791-F1
#
_entry.id   AF-A0A976Q791-F1
#
_cell.length_a   1.000
_cell.length_b   1.000
_cell.length_c   1.000
_cell.angle_alpha   90.00
_cell.angle_beta   90.00
_cell.angle_gamma   90.00
#
_symmetry.space_group_name_H-M   'P 1'
#
loop_
_entity.id
_entity.type
_entity.pdbx_description
1 polymer ?
#
loop_
_entity_poly.entity_id
_entity_poly.type
_entity_poly.pdbx_seq_one_letter_code
_entity_poly.pdbx_strand_id
1 'polypeptide(L)'
;MKPSKIFKIVALSISSMIVQRSWAQEIKPDSTKFSIQFDYLSNYIYNGRADSLKSPYQITTASIHFANGVYTNLSANYLLTPGQHRFDFFELNVGYDYTLGKNISGQVYGAKYFYSGQTNLFNSDITSNIGGAFNIDLGGIQFNNELDVFFSSKADLQYTPGFEKTFSLSLADHKNWTITPTIYAEISSLNYYESSITRRGLKGPRQPIASGTTSTTTLNSKGMKFLDLDFSIPINFESKNLSFSFTPTYVLPFNKVSTTSINKTPTSTVSFDSTPFAEKNLTNQFYFQIGLGYKF
;
A
#
# COMPACT_ATOMS: atom_id res chain seq x y z
N MET A 1 -32.17 -30.87 -11.53
CA MET A 1 -31.07 -30.47 -10.61
C MET A 1 -31.34 -29.07 -10.10
N LYS A 2 -31.48 -28.90 -8.79
CA LYS A 2 -31.63 -27.62 -8.06
C LYS A 2 -30.37 -27.47 -7.16
N PRO A 3 -30.09 -26.29 -6.57
CA PRO A 3 -29.04 -25.34 -6.96
C PRO A 3 -27.86 -25.26 -5.95
N SER A 4 -26.69 -24.75 -6.35
CA SER A 4 -25.55 -24.46 -5.44
C SER A 4 -24.34 -23.95 -6.26
N LYS A 5 -23.53 -22.94 -5.92
CA LYS A 5 -23.34 -22.11 -4.72
C LYS A 5 -22.29 -21.01 -5.07
N ILE A 6 -22.56 -19.79 -4.62
CA ILE A 6 -21.64 -18.90 -3.86
C ILE A 6 -20.52 -18.17 -4.63
N PHE A 7 -20.80 -16.87 -4.86
CA PHE A 7 -19.87 -15.72 -4.83
C PHE A 7 -18.59 -15.98 -4.02
N LYS A 8 -17.40 -15.80 -4.63
CA LYS A 8 -16.15 -15.59 -3.88
C LYS A 8 -15.27 -14.58 -4.61
N ILE A 9 -15.67 -13.33 -4.43
CA ILE A 9 -14.92 -12.09 -4.62
C ILE A 9 -14.21 -11.84 -3.31
N VAL A 10 -12.90 -11.65 -3.29
CA VAL A 10 -12.25 -11.04 -2.12
C VAL A 10 -10.99 -10.29 -2.62
N ALA A 11 -10.86 -9.00 -2.23
CA ALA A 11 -9.92 -7.91 -2.59
C ALA A 11 -9.15 -7.35 -1.33
N LEU A 12 -8.04 -6.54 -1.37
CA LEU A 12 -7.25 -5.74 -0.32
C LEU A 12 -6.41 -4.64 -1.00
N SER A 13 -5.78 -3.76 -0.21
CA SER A 13 -5.17 -2.42 -0.42
C SER A 13 -3.63 -2.39 -0.42
N ILE A 14 -3.05 -1.51 -1.23
CA ILE A 14 -1.62 -1.29 -1.33
C ILE A 14 -1.31 -0.31 -0.21
N SER A 15 -0.43 -0.73 0.69
CA SER A 15 0.17 0.10 1.72
C SER A 15 0.99 1.22 1.09
N SER A 16 0.29 2.25 0.64
CA SER A 16 0.83 3.59 0.56
C SER A 16 -0.19 4.48 1.24
N MET A 17 0.24 5.09 2.35
CA MET A 17 -0.54 6.06 3.11
C MET A 17 -1.68 5.37 3.85
N ILE A 18 -1.40 4.97 5.09
CA ILE A 18 -2.45 4.85 6.08
C ILE A 18 -3.20 6.20 6.00
N VAL A 19 -4.47 6.19 5.61
CA VAL A 19 -5.40 7.20 6.12
C VAL A 19 -5.42 6.90 7.61
N GLN A 20 -4.43 7.43 8.32
CA GLN A 20 -4.14 7.17 9.71
C GLN A 20 -5.16 7.97 10.48
N ARG A 21 -6.40 7.50 10.44
CA ARG A 21 -7.33 7.73 11.51
C ARG A 21 -6.62 7.18 12.72
N SER A 22 -6.23 8.06 13.64
CA SER A 22 -5.78 7.66 14.95
C SER A 22 -6.82 6.69 15.49
N TRP A 23 -6.46 5.41 15.65
CA TRP A 23 -7.34 4.34 16.16
C TRP A 23 -7.79 4.58 17.60
N ALA A 24 -7.37 5.70 18.20
CA ALA A 24 -7.75 6.14 19.54
C ALA A 24 -9.25 6.45 19.68
N GLN A 25 -10.04 6.57 18.60
CA GLN A 25 -11.50 6.65 18.73
C GLN A 25 -12.23 6.46 17.40
N GLU A 26 -12.86 5.30 17.19
CA GLU A 26 -14.14 5.26 16.46
C GLU A 26 -14.99 4.09 16.95
N ILE A 27 -15.88 4.42 17.88
CA ILE A 27 -17.21 3.82 17.96
C ILE A 27 -17.78 3.87 16.53
N LYS A 28 -18.39 2.79 16.05
CA LYS A 28 -19.09 2.73 14.75
C LYS A 28 -19.72 4.10 14.44
N PRO A 29 -19.47 4.68 13.25
CA PRO A 29 -19.90 6.05 12.99
C PRO A 29 -21.43 6.17 13.20
N ASP A 30 -21.86 7.09 14.05
CA ASP A 30 -23.29 7.26 14.37
C ASP A 30 -24.13 7.73 13.16
N SER A 31 -23.46 8.15 12.09
CA SER A 31 -24.06 8.64 10.85
C SER A 31 -23.20 8.30 9.64
N THR A 32 -23.82 8.27 8.47
CA THR A 32 -23.09 8.12 7.22
C THR A 32 -22.35 9.42 6.91
N LYS A 33 -21.04 9.32 6.69
CA LYS A 33 -20.15 10.46 6.41
C LYS A 33 -19.56 10.34 5.02
N PHE A 34 -19.54 11.44 4.29
CA PHE A 34 -18.83 11.56 3.03
C PHE A 34 -17.66 12.53 3.18
N SER A 35 -16.51 12.24 2.57
CA SER A 35 -15.36 13.12 2.59
C SER A 35 -14.55 13.06 1.31
N ILE A 36 -13.86 14.16 1.01
CA ILE A 36 -12.88 14.24 -0.07
C ILE A 36 -11.54 14.68 0.54
N GLN A 37 -10.45 14.04 0.15
CA GLN A 37 -9.10 14.35 0.61
C GLN A 37 -8.15 14.53 -0.59
N PHE A 38 -7.25 15.50 -0.47
CA PHE A 38 -6.16 15.75 -1.40
C PHE A 38 -4.84 15.58 -0.67
N ASP A 39 -3.99 14.72 -1.18
CA ASP A 39 -2.68 14.44 -0.61
C ASP A 39 -1.56 14.73 -1.61
N TYR A 40 -0.44 15.19 -1.09
CA TYR A 40 0.84 15.20 -1.79
C TYR A 40 1.78 14.20 -1.11
N LEU A 41 2.23 13.20 -1.86
CA LEU A 41 3.25 12.23 -1.46
C LEU A 41 4.57 12.58 -2.13
N SER A 42 5.62 12.79 -1.35
CA SER A 42 6.93 13.21 -1.86
C SER A 42 7.66 12.11 -2.64
N ASN A 43 7.43 10.84 -2.31
CA ASN A 43 7.97 9.69 -3.04
C ASN A 43 7.21 8.42 -2.68
N TYR A 44 6.86 7.61 -3.67
CA TYR A 44 6.30 6.29 -3.47
C TYR A 44 7.38 5.28 -3.08
N ILE A 45 7.25 4.71 -1.88
CA ILE A 45 8.12 3.66 -1.34
C ILE A 45 7.25 2.43 -1.07
N TYR A 46 7.68 1.26 -1.54
CA TYR A 46 6.95 0.00 -1.31
C TYR A 46 7.87 -1.04 -0.68
N ASN A 47 7.51 -1.55 0.50
CA ASN A 47 8.33 -2.46 1.30
C ASN A 47 9.78 -1.97 1.45
N GLY A 48 9.96 -0.66 1.66
CA GLY A 48 11.27 0.00 1.81
C GLY A 48 12.09 0.13 0.53
N ARG A 49 11.52 -0.22 -0.63
CA ARG A 49 12.18 -0.11 -1.94
C ARG A 49 11.72 1.15 -2.66
N ALA A 50 12.68 1.95 -3.11
CA ALA A 50 12.47 3.06 -4.02
C ALA A 50 12.90 2.66 -5.44
N ASP A 51 12.14 3.03 -6.46
CA ASP A 51 12.58 2.89 -7.85
C ASP A 51 13.68 3.94 -8.19
N SER A 52 14.38 3.77 -9.31
CA SER A 52 15.46 4.68 -9.72
C SER A 52 14.98 6.11 -9.96
N LEU A 53 13.72 6.25 -10.37
CA LEU A 53 13.07 7.53 -10.60
C LEU A 53 12.08 7.77 -9.47
N LYS A 54 12.22 8.92 -8.79
CA LYS A 54 11.26 9.31 -7.76
C LYS A 54 9.85 9.38 -8.34
N SER A 55 8.89 8.86 -7.60
CA SER A 55 7.48 8.80 -7.98
C SER A 55 6.65 9.60 -6.97
N PRO A 56 6.73 10.94 -6.97
CA PRO A 56 5.82 11.78 -6.19
C PRO A 56 4.41 11.73 -6.77
N TYR A 57 3.41 11.83 -5.91
CA TYR A 57 2.00 11.77 -6.30
C TYR A 57 1.20 12.93 -5.73
N GLN A 58 0.24 13.40 -6.51
CA GLN A 58 -0.96 14.02 -6.00
C GLN A 58 -2.05 12.95 -5.94
N ILE A 59 -2.65 12.73 -4.77
CA ILE A 59 -3.68 11.72 -4.56
C ILE A 59 -4.98 12.44 -4.25
N THR A 60 -6.06 12.08 -4.94
CA THR A 60 -7.42 12.55 -4.61
C THR A 60 -8.24 11.36 -4.16
N THR A 61 -8.77 11.40 -2.95
CA THR A 61 -9.54 10.32 -2.35
C THR A 61 -10.95 10.78 -2.04
N ALA A 62 -11.95 10.05 -2.53
CA ALA A 62 -13.35 10.19 -2.11
C ALA A 62 -13.70 9.00 -1.21
N SER A 63 -14.26 9.29 -0.04
CA SER A 63 -14.57 8.29 0.99
C SER A 63 -16.02 8.40 1.43
N ILE A 64 -16.67 7.26 1.59
CA ILE A 64 -17.95 7.13 2.27
C ILE A 64 -17.83 6.11 3.40
N HIS A 65 -18.22 6.51 4.60
CA HIS A 65 -18.33 5.63 5.76
C HIS A 65 -19.80 5.54 6.15
N PHE A 66 -20.38 4.35 6.05
CA PHE A 66 -21.76 4.09 6.43
C PHE A 66 -21.87 3.87 7.93
N ALA A 67 -23.01 4.26 8.51
CA ALA A 67 -23.23 4.13 9.95
C ALA A 67 -23.16 2.69 10.49
N ASN A 68 -23.27 1.69 9.61
CA ASN A 68 -23.17 0.29 9.99
C ASN A 68 -21.72 -0.21 10.17
N GLY A 69 -20.71 0.59 9.80
CA GLY A 69 -19.29 0.26 9.83
C GLY A 69 -18.70 -0.13 8.47
N VAL A 70 -19.52 -0.22 7.41
CA VAL A 70 -19.01 -0.41 6.04
C VAL A 70 -18.40 0.89 5.54
N TYR A 71 -17.31 0.83 4.80
CA TYR A 71 -16.75 1.98 4.12
C TYR A 71 -16.38 1.68 2.67
N THR A 72 -16.21 2.73 1.87
CA THR A 72 -15.66 2.66 0.53
C THR A 72 -14.80 3.88 0.26
N ASN A 73 -13.61 3.66 -0.30
CA ASN A 73 -12.67 4.70 -0.71
C ASN A 73 -12.37 4.53 -2.20
N LEU A 74 -12.40 5.62 -2.95
CA LEU A 74 -11.93 5.69 -4.33
C LEU A 74 -10.79 6.70 -4.39
N SER A 75 -9.60 6.28 -4.79
CA SER A 75 -8.44 7.17 -4.95
C SER A 75 -7.98 7.26 -6.41
N ALA A 76 -7.55 8.45 -6.80
CA ALA A 76 -6.93 8.76 -8.08
C ALA A 76 -5.50 9.24 -7.84
N ASN A 77 -4.51 8.50 -8.34
CA ASN A 77 -3.10 8.76 -8.09
C ASN A 77 -2.46 9.39 -9.33
N TYR A 78 -2.20 10.69 -9.26
CA TYR A 78 -1.61 11.47 -10.33
C TYR A 78 -0.09 11.63 -10.13
N LEU A 79 0.70 11.06 -11.04
CA LEU A 79 2.15 11.07 -10.97
C LEU A 79 2.69 12.46 -11.28
N LEU A 80 3.58 12.95 -10.42
CA LEU A 80 4.19 14.29 -10.52
C LEU A 80 5.64 14.25 -11.01
N THR A 81 6.15 13.07 -11.37
CA THR A 81 7.50 12.92 -11.91
C THR A 81 7.66 13.77 -13.19
N PRO A 82 8.73 14.57 -13.31
CA PRO A 82 8.96 15.43 -14.47
C PRO A 82 8.90 14.66 -15.79
N GLY A 83 8.09 15.15 -16.73
CA GLY A 83 7.90 14.52 -18.04
C GLY A 83 6.99 13.28 -18.03
N GLN A 84 6.39 12.93 -16.89
CA GLN A 84 5.53 11.75 -16.72
C GLN A 84 4.15 12.10 -16.12
N HIS A 85 3.73 13.37 -16.18
CA HIS A 85 2.47 13.85 -15.61
C HIS A 85 1.24 13.14 -16.18
N ARG A 86 0.61 12.26 -15.39
CA ARG A 86 -0.58 11.49 -15.76
C ARG A 86 -1.21 10.85 -14.53
N PHE A 87 -2.46 10.40 -14.66
CA PHE A 87 -3.01 9.41 -13.73
C PHE A 87 -2.28 8.08 -13.93
N ASP A 88 -1.56 7.64 -12.90
CA ASP A 88 -0.78 6.41 -12.98
C ASP A 88 -1.60 5.19 -12.57
N PHE A 89 -2.48 5.34 -11.57
CA PHE A 89 -3.46 4.32 -11.20
C PHE A 89 -4.63 4.89 -10.40
N PHE A 90 -5.73 4.12 -10.37
CA PHE A 90 -6.86 4.32 -9.46
C PHE A 90 -6.96 3.14 -8.51
N GLU A 91 -7.50 3.38 -7.32
CA GLU A 91 -7.78 2.35 -6.33
C GLU A 91 -9.22 2.45 -5.85
N LEU A 92 -9.91 1.32 -5.81
CA LEU A 92 -11.19 1.18 -5.12
C LEU A 92 -10.98 0.26 -3.94
N ASN A 93 -11.24 0.72 -2.72
CA ASN A 93 -11.18 -0.06 -1.48
C ASN A 93 -12.56 -0.09 -0.81
N VAL A 94 -13.02 -1.25 -0.37
CA VAL A 94 -14.27 -1.48 0.35
C VAL A 94 -13.97 -2.30 1.60
N GLY A 95 -14.43 -1.86 2.77
CA GLY A 95 -14.15 -2.58 4.00
C GLY A 95 -15.25 -2.49 5.04
N TYR A 96 -15.00 -3.16 6.15
CA TYR A 96 -15.87 -3.15 7.32
C TYR A 96 -15.03 -3.05 8.59
N ASP A 97 -15.32 -2.02 9.38
CA ASP A 97 -14.73 -1.78 10.68
C ASP A 97 -15.48 -2.57 11.76
N TYR A 98 -14.72 -3.22 12.64
CA TYR A 98 -15.26 -3.97 13.76
C TYR A 98 -14.59 -3.60 15.07
N THR A 99 -15.34 -3.81 16.15
CA THR A 99 -14.86 -3.70 17.53
C THR A 99 -15.30 -4.94 18.28
N LEU A 100 -14.37 -5.57 18.99
CA LEU A 100 -14.64 -6.75 19.82
C LEU A 100 -14.31 -6.40 21.28
N GLY A 101 -15.34 -6.21 22.10
CA GLY A 101 -15.15 -5.74 23.47
C GLY A 101 -14.61 -4.31 23.50
N LYS A 102 -13.70 -4.01 24.44
CA LYS A 102 -13.18 -2.66 24.67
C LYS A 102 -11.80 -2.40 24.07
N ASN A 103 -10.98 -3.44 23.93
CA ASN A 103 -9.54 -3.29 23.66
C ASN A 103 -9.16 -3.84 22.28
N ILE A 104 -10.10 -4.41 21.53
CA ILE A 104 -9.84 -4.98 20.22
C ILE A 104 -10.68 -4.24 19.19
N SER A 105 -10.00 -3.74 18.17
CA SER A 105 -10.61 -3.18 16.98
C SER A 105 -9.90 -3.70 15.74
N GLY A 106 -10.45 -3.42 14.58
CA GLY A 106 -9.83 -3.80 13.34
C GLY A 106 -10.75 -3.59 12.17
N GLN A 107 -10.29 -4.08 11.02
CA GLN A 107 -11.04 -4.02 9.79
C GLN A 107 -10.78 -5.26 8.95
N VAL A 108 -11.78 -5.67 8.20
CA VAL A 108 -11.59 -6.56 7.05
C VAL A 108 -11.93 -5.78 5.81
N TYR A 109 -11.12 -5.88 4.78
CA TYR A 109 -11.25 -4.96 3.67
C TYR A 109 -10.76 -5.54 2.36
N GLY A 110 -11.13 -4.83 1.29
CA GLY A 110 -10.74 -5.18 -0.03
C GLY A 110 -10.61 -4.11 -1.09
N ALA A 111 -9.46 -4.11 -1.78
CA ALA A 111 -9.13 -3.19 -2.86
C ALA A 111 -8.75 -3.79 -4.21
N LYS A 112 -9.01 -2.99 -5.24
CA LYS A 112 -8.70 -3.24 -6.65
C LYS A 112 -7.90 -2.07 -7.21
N TYR A 113 -6.83 -2.38 -7.93
CA TYR A 113 -6.03 -1.37 -8.64
C TYR A 113 -6.30 -1.38 -10.12
N PHE A 114 -6.35 -0.18 -10.67
CA PHE A 114 -6.50 0.08 -12.08
C PHE A 114 -5.28 0.87 -12.55
N TYR A 115 -4.20 0.14 -12.83
CA TYR A 115 -2.96 0.73 -13.31
C TYR A 115 -3.06 1.17 -14.78
N SER A 116 -2.46 2.32 -15.08
CA SER A 116 -2.20 2.73 -16.45
C SER A 116 -1.20 1.78 -17.11
N GLY A 117 -1.32 1.56 -18.43
CA GLY A 117 -0.35 0.73 -19.17
C GLY A 117 1.09 1.29 -19.20
N GLN A 118 1.26 2.54 -18.73
CA GLN A 118 2.52 3.29 -18.68
C GLN A 118 3.11 3.37 -17.27
N THR A 119 2.48 2.76 -16.26
CA THR A 119 3.01 2.80 -14.89
C THR A 119 4.41 2.21 -14.80
N ASN A 120 5.26 2.91 -14.05
CA ASN A 120 6.60 2.47 -13.70
C ASN A 120 6.66 2.00 -12.24
N LEU A 121 5.53 1.77 -11.58
CA LEU A 121 5.54 1.26 -10.21
C LEU A 121 5.98 -0.20 -10.17
N PHE A 122 6.80 -0.54 -9.20
CA PHE A 122 7.42 -1.87 -9.08
C PHE A 122 6.40 -2.94 -8.73
N ASN A 123 5.41 -2.60 -7.92
CA ASN A 123 4.34 -3.47 -7.47
C ASN A 123 3.10 -3.45 -8.38
N SER A 124 3.13 -2.80 -9.54
CA SER A 124 1.95 -2.67 -10.42
C SER A 124 1.44 -3.98 -11.05
N ASP A 125 2.09 -5.12 -10.81
CA ASP A 125 1.54 -6.44 -11.17
C ASP A 125 0.57 -7.00 -10.13
N ILE A 126 0.54 -6.40 -8.95
CA ILE A 126 -0.51 -6.61 -7.97
C ILE A 126 -1.76 -5.92 -8.51
N THR A 127 -2.84 -6.66 -8.72
CA THR A 127 -4.08 -6.09 -9.29
C THR A 127 -5.19 -5.92 -8.26
N SER A 128 -5.02 -6.54 -7.09
CA SER A 128 -5.91 -6.53 -5.92
C SER A 128 -5.21 -7.30 -4.81
N ASN A 129 -5.70 -7.26 -3.58
CA ASN A 129 -5.20 -8.16 -2.52
C ASN A 129 -6.34 -8.85 -1.73
N ILE A 130 -6.24 -9.43 -0.50
CA ILE A 130 -7.28 -9.62 0.58
C ILE A 130 -6.73 -9.55 1.99
N GLY A 131 -7.56 -9.17 2.97
CA GLY A 131 -7.21 -9.36 4.37
C GLY A 131 -7.76 -8.31 5.33
N GLY A 132 -6.98 -8.01 6.36
CA GLY A 132 -7.49 -7.27 7.48
C GLY A 132 -6.46 -6.91 8.53
N ALA A 133 -6.85 -5.93 9.33
CA ALA A 133 -6.09 -5.43 10.44
C ALA A 133 -6.75 -5.83 11.76
N PHE A 134 -5.93 -6.15 12.75
CA PHE A 134 -6.33 -6.44 14.12
C PHE A 134 -5.44 -5.65 15.07
N ASN A 135 -6.09 -4.85 15.90
CA ASN A 135 -5.48 -3.85 16.77
C ASN A 135 -5.83 -4.17 18.21
N ILE A 136 -4.82 -4.23 19.08
CA ILE A 136 -4.97 -4.42 20.52
C ILE A 136 -4.52 -3.15 21.25
N ASP A 137 -5.38 -2.59 22.09
CA ASP A 137 -5.00 -1.58 23.07
C ASP A 137 -4.37 -2.24 24.30
N LEU A 138 -3.09 -1.95 24.54
CA LEU A 138 -2.28 -2.46 25.65
C LEU A 138 -2.19 -1.45 26.81
N GLY A 139 -3.12 -0.50 26.92
CA GLY A 139 -3.17 0.45 28.03
C GLY A 139 -2.17 1.60 27.87
N GLY A 140 -2.07 2.14 26.66
CA GLY A 140 -1.25 3.32 26.34
C GLY A 140 -0.31 3.15 25.14
N ILE A 141 -0.24 1.94 24.58
CA ILE A 141 0.39 1.61 23.31
C ILE A 141 -0.58 0.69 22.58
N GLN A 142 -0.75 0.89 21.28
CA GLN A 142 -1.54 0.02 20.42
C GLN A 142 -0.61 -0.92 19.67
N PHE A 143 -0.94 -2.21 19.67
CA PHE A 143 -0.28 -3.20 18.83
C PHE A 143 -1.19 -3.49 17.64
N ASN A 144 -0.74 -3.08 16.46
CA ASN A 144 -1.48 -3.19 15.22
C ASN A 144 -0.87 -4.30 14.36
N ASN A 145 -1.71 -5.09 13.72
CA ASN A 145 -1.29 -6.21 12.91
C ASN A 145 -2.11 -6.24 11.65
N GLU A 146 -1.47 -6.17 10.50
CA GLU A 146 -2.12 -6.35 9.22
C GLU A 146 -1.67 -7.66 8.59
N LEU A 147 -2.60 -8.41 8.02
CA LEU A 147 -2.30 -9.61 7.25
C LEU A 147 -2.96 -9.52 5.89
N ASP A 148 -2.14 -9.77 4.88
CA ASP A 148 -2.46 -9.41 3.53
C ASP A 148 -2.13 -10.48 2.51
N VAL A 149 -3.05 -10.74 1.58
CA VAL A 149 -2.83 -11.65 0.45
C VAL A 149 -2.89 -10.89 -0.86
N PHE A 150 -1.76 -10.58 -1.47
CA PHE A 150 -1.69 -9.88 -2.75
C PHE A 150 -1.87 -10.77 -3.95
N PHE A 151 -2.74 -10.36 -4.89
CA PHE A 151 -3.03 -11.09 -6.11
C PHE A 151 -2.31 -10.48 -7.31
N SER A 152 -1.29 -11.20 -7.76
CA SER A 152 -0.58 -10.97 -9.02
C SER A 152 -0.66 -12.23 -9.91
N SER A 153 0.38 -12.54 -10.70
CA SER A 153 0.51 -13.84 -11.35
C SER A 153 0.54 -15.01 -10.36
N LYS A 154 1.04 -14.75 -9.15
CA LYS A 154 1.05 -15.68 -8.02
C LYS A 154 0.68 -14.90 -6.76
N ALA A 155 -0.10 -15.53 -5.89
CA ALA A 155 -0.51 -14.91 -4.63
C ALA A 155 0.70 -14.68 -3.72
N ASP A 156 0.68 -13.56 -3.02
CA ASP A 156 1.69 -13.15 -2.05
C ASP A 156 1.10 -12.94 -0.69
N LEU A 157 1.77 -13.40 0.35
CA LEU A 157 1.42 -13.07 1.72
C LEU A 157 2.28 -11.90 2.18
N GLN A 158 1.68 -10.98 2.91
CA GLN A 158 2.33 -9.86 3.59
C GLN A 158 1.76 -9.77 5.00
N TYR A 159 2.62 -9.47 5.96
CA TYR A 159 2.29 -9.32 7.36
C TYR A 159 3.01 -8.09 7.89
N THR A 160 2.23 -7.17 8.44
CA THR A 160 2.69 -5.83 8.83
C THR A 160 2.34 -5.56 10.29
N PRO A 161 3.15 -6.08 11.25
CA PRO A 161 3.00 -5.75 12.65
C PRO A 161 3.60 -4.38 12.96
N GLY A 162 3.01 -3.68 13.93
CA GLY A 162 3.54 -2.41 14.39
C GLY A 162 3.01 -1.98 15.74
N PHE A 163 3.68 -0.96 16.28
CA PHE A 163 3.28 -0.31 17.51
C PHE A 163 3.00 1.16 17.25
N GLU A 164 1.94 1.66 17.85
CA GLU A 164 1.54 3.05 17.78
C GLU A 164 1.29 3.61 19.18
N LYS A 165 1.56 4.90 19.35
CA LYS A 165 1.14 5.64 20.52
C LYS A 165 0.54 6.97 20.10
N THR A 166 -0.74 7.18 20.38
CA THR A 166 -1.40 8.44 20.04
C THR A 166 -1.33 9.40 21.22
N PHE A 167 -0.86 10.63 20.97
CA PHE A 167 -0.98 11.77 21.85
C PHE A 167 -2.04 12.70 21.27
N SER A 168 -3.07 13.02 22.05
CA SER A 168 -4.20 13.84 21.60
C SER A 168 -4.32 15.12 22.42
N LEU A 169 -4.55 16.24 21.74
CA LEU A 169 -4.92 17.52 22.32
C LEU A 169 -6.27 17.95 21.75
N SER A 170 -7.31 17.86 22.58
CA SER A 170 -8.64 18.34 22.23
C SER A 170 -8.83 19.79 22.68
N LEU A 171 -9.21 20.64 21.74
CA LEU A 171 -9.53 22.05 21.94
C LEU A 171 -11.06 22.26 21.82
N ALA A 172 -11.52 23.47 22.14
CA ALA A 172 -12.91 23.86 21.91
C ALA A 172 -13.31 23.74 20.42
N ASP A 173 -14.61 23.70 20.14
CA ASP A 173 -15.19 23.67 18.79
C ASP A 173 -14.82 22.45 17.93
N HIS A 174 -14.72 21.26 18.54
CA HIS A 174 -14.40 20.01 17.85
C HIS A 174 -13.03 20.01 17.15
N LYS A 175 -12.10 20.85 17.61
CA LYS A 175 -10.74 20.93 17.08
C LYS A 175 -9.84 19.96 17.85
N ASN A 176 -9.28 18.99 17.15
CA ASN A 176 -8.42 17.98 17.74
C ASN A 176 -7.09 17.94 16.99
N TRP A 177 -5.99 17.91 17.76
CA TRP A 177 -4.67 17.59 17.25
C TRP A 177 -4.27 16.21 17.74
N THR A 178 -3.68 15.40 16.87
CA THR A 178 -3.08 14.13 17.24
C THR A 178 -1.67 14.03 16.70
N ILE A 179 -0.76 13.48 17.51
CA ILE A 179 0.57 13.07 17.08
C ILE A 179 0.70 11.58 17.41
N THR A 180 0.99 10.75 16.43
CA THR A 180 0.96 9.30 16.61
C THR A 180 2.27 8.64 16.21
N PRO A 181 3.36 8.72 17.00
CA PRO A 181 4.59 8.01 16.65
C PRO A 181 4.33 6.52 16.42
N THR A 182 4.85 6.01 15.31
CA THR A 182 4.65 4.63 14.87
C THR A 182 5.96 3.95 14.52
N ILE A 183 5.96 2.64 14.69
CA ILE A 183 6.98 1.74 14.15
C ILE A 183 6.29 0.52 13.55
N TYR A 184 6.54 0.24 12.28
CA TYR A 184 5.97 -0.90 11.57
C TYR A 184 7.07 -1.71 10.92
N ALA A 185 6.89 -3.03 10.89
CA ALA A 185 7.77 -3.97 10.22
C ALA A 185 7.04 -4.57 9.04
N GLU A 186 7.70 -4.69 7.90
CA GLU A 186 7.09 -5.24 6.69
C GLU A 186 7.65 -6.62 6.38
N ILE A 187 6.81 -7.65 6.29
CA ILE A 187 7.23 -9.04 6.06
C ILE A 187 6.41 -9.64 4.91
N SER A 188 7.03 -10.01 3.79
CA SER A 188 6.31 -10.51 2.60
C SER A 188 6.98 -11.68 1.87
N SER A 189 6.20 -12.50 1.15
CA SER A 189 6.66 -13.65 0.36
C SER A 189 7.26 -13.34 -1.00
N LEU A 190 7.09 -12.11 -1.51
CA LEU A 190 7.77 -11.55 -2.69
C LEU A 190 7.57 -12.23 -4.06
N ASN A 191 6.58 -13.10 -4.25
CA ASN A 191 6.26 -13.72 -5.53
C ASN A 191 5.99 -12.70 -6.66
N TYR A 192 5.48 -11.51 -6.33
CA TYR A 192 5.22 -10.43 -7.27
C TYR A 192 6.50 -9.91 -7.95
N TYR A 193 7.69 -10.12 -7.37
CA TYR A 193 8.96 -9.78 -8.02
C TYR A 193 9.11 -10.51 -9.35
N GLU A 194 8.73 -11.79 -9.42
CA GLU A 194 8.88 -12.62 -10.62
C GLU A 194 8.03 -12.06 -11.77
N SER A 195 6.77 -11.72 -11.51
CA SER A 195 5.89 -11.08 -12.51
C SER A 195 6.36 -9.69 -12.88
N SER A 196 6.62 -8.84 -11.89
CA SER A 196 7.01 -7.44 -12.07
C SER A 196 8.22 -7.30 -12.98
N ILE A 197 9.23 -8.15 -12.77
CA ILE A 197 10.47 -8.11 -13.56
C ILE A 197 10.27 -8.78 -14.91
N THR A 198 9.54 -9.90 -14.99
CA THR A 198 9.23 -10.56 -16.27
C THR A 198 8.52 -9.59 -17.22
N ARG A 199 7.48 -8.90 -16.73
CA ARG A 199 6.73 -7.91 -17.50
C ARG A 199 7.59 -6.71 -17.91
N ARG A 200 8.47 -6.22 -17.03
CA ARG A 200 9.42 -5.13 -17.37
C ARG A 200 10.47 -5.57 -18.37
N GLY A 201 10.93 -6.82 -18.30
CA GLY A 201 11.85 -7.43 -19.27
C GLY A 201 11.26 -7.50 -20.69
N LEU A 202 9.93 -7.63 -20.81
CA LEU A 202 9.21 -7.54 -22.08
C LEU A 202 9.00 -6.08 -22.58
N LYS A 203 9.27 -5.07 -21.74
CA LYS A 203 9.15 -3.64 -22.06
C LYS A 203 10.48 -2.90 -21.92
N GLY A 204 11.61 -3.61 -21.95
CA GLY A 204 12.94 -3.02 -21.83
C GLY A 204 13.30 -2.09 -23.01
N PRO A 205 14.04 -1.00 -22.78
CA PRO A 205 14.46 -0.10 -23.84
C PRO A 205 15.51 -0.80 -24.72
N ARG A 206 15.19 -0.93 -26.01
CA ARG A 206 16.10 -1.28 -27.13
C ARG A 206 16.42 -2.74 -27.42
N GLN A 207 15.49 -3.69 -27.27
CA GLN A 207 15.55 -4.89 -28.13
C GLN A 207 14.18 -5.25 -28.68
N PRO A 208 14.01 -5.31 -30.02
CA PRO A 208 12.83 -5.93 -30.60
C PRO A 208 12.79 -7.38 -30.10
N ILE A 209 11.73 -7.74 -29.40
CA ILE A 209 11.52 -9.13 -29.00
C ILE A 209 11.27 -9.90 -30.29
N ALA A 210 12.22 -10.74 -30.69
CA ALA A 210 12.03 -11.65 -31.81
C ALA A 210 10.79 -12.50 -31.55
N SER A 211 9.90 -12.63 -32.55
CA SER A 211 8.74 -13.52 -32.47
C SER A 211 9.18 -14.92 -32.03
N GLY A 212 8.55 -15.45 -30.97
CA GLY A 212 8.91 -16.73 -30.37
C GLY A 212 9.86 -16.66 -29.16
N THR A 213 10.19 -15.46 -28.66
CA THR A 213 10.98 -15.32 -27.42
C THR A 213 10.08 -15.40 -26.19
N THR A 214 10.39 -16.30 -25.25
CA THR A 214 9.76 -16.36 -23.92
C THR A 214 10.76 -15.90 -22.86
N SER A 215 10.35 -14.96 -22.00
CA SER A 215 11.14 -14.51 -20.85
C SER A 215 10.49 -15.00 -19.56
N THR A 216 11.30 -15.49 -18.64
CA THR A 216 10.87 -15.93 -17.31
C THR A 216 11.88 -15.48 -16.27
N THR A 217 11.41 -14.82 -15.22
CA THR A 217 12.23 -14.43 -14.07
C THR A 217 11.97 -15.36 -12.89
N THR A 218 13.02 -15.72 -12.16
CA THR A 218 12.92 -16.47 -10.90
C THR A 218 13.57 -15.72 -9.76
N LEU A 219 12.93 -15.80 -8.59
CA LEU A 219 13.49 -15.31 -7.34
C LEU A 219 14.54 -16.29 -6.82
N ASN A 220 15.74 -15.79 -6.50
CA ASN A 220 16.83 -16.64 -6.03
C ASN A 220 16.64 -17.07 -4.56
N SER A 221 15.87 -16.32 -3.78
CA SER A 221 15.55 -16.64 -2.38
C SER A 221 14.06 -16.51 -2.11
N LYS A 222 13.35 -17.65 -2.15
CA LYS A 222 11.90 -17.73 -1.93
C LYS A 222 11.54 -17.76 -0.45
N GLY A 223 10.29 -17.42 -0.15
CA GLY A 223 9.71 -17.46 1.20
C GLY A 223 9.53 -16.06 1.80
N MET A 224 9.00 -16.02 3.03
CA MET A 224 8.77 -14.76 3.74
C MET A 224 10.11 -14.07 4.04
N LYS A 225 10.17 -12.76 3.78
CA LYS A 225 11.32 -11.90 4.04
C LYS A 225 10.87 -10.73 4.89
N PHE A 226 11.67 -10.39 5.89
CA PHE A 226 11.58 -9.12 6.61
C PHE A 226 12.20 -8.03 5.73
N LEU A 227 11.43 -7.05 5.28
CA LEU A 227 11.80 -6.15 4.21
C LEU A 227 12.19 -4.78 4.72
N ASP A 228 11.50 -4.25 5.71
CA ASP A 228 11.84 -2.94 6.24
C ASP A 228 11.39 -2.77 7.70
N LEU A 229 11.80 -1.63 8.23
CA LEU A 229 11.25 -1.05 9.44
C LEU A 229 10.94 0.42 9.15
N ASP A 230 9.68 0.80 9.35
CA ASP A 230 9.12 2.10 9.01
C ASP A 230 8.79 2.89 10.28
N PHE A 231 9.46 4.03 10.44
CA PHE A 231 9.20 4.97 11.53
C PHE A 231 8.44 6.17 11.01
N SER A 232 7.24 6.42 11.53
CA SER A 232 6.44 7.59 11.12
C SER A 232 5.98 8.41 12.31
N ILE A 233 5.73 9.69 12.08
CA ILE A 233 5.15 10.61 13.08
C ILE A 233 3.99 11.37 12.43
N PRO A 234 2.85 10.72 12.18
CA PRO A 234 1.65 11.34 11.66
C PRO A 234 1.18 12.42 12.63
N ILE A 235 0.96 13.62 12.09
CA ILE A 235 0.42 14.77 12.78
C ILE A 235 -0.89 15.09 12.08
N ASN A 236 -2.01 14.96 12.79
CA ASN A 236 -3.32 15.27 12.24
C ASN A 236 -3.96 16.43 13.00
N PHE A 237 -4.67 17.26 12.25
CA PHE A 237 -5.63 18.22 12.76
C PHE A 237 -7.00 17.86 12.20
N GLU A 238 -7.99 17.77 13.08
CA GLU A 238 -9.38 17.60 12.69
C GLU A 238 -10.24 18.70 13.28
N SER A 239 -11.18 19.19 12.47
CA SER A 239 -12.31 20.03 12.87
C SER A 239 -13.60 19.39 12.37
N LYS A 240 -14.74 20.08 12.54
CA LYS A 240 -16.04 19.59 12.07
C LYS A 240 -16.05 19.18 10.58
N ASN A 241 -15.48 20.03 9.72
CA ASN A 241 -15.51 19.82 8.27
C ASN A 241 -14.13 19.75 7.64
N LEU A 242 -13.08 20.30 8.26
CA LEU A 242 -11.73 20.32 7.70
C LEU A 242 -10.82 19.35 8.44
N SER A 243 -9.99 18.63 7.71
CA SER A 243 -8.84 17.91 8.25
C SER A 243 -7.55 18.31 7.55
N PHE A 244 -6.44 18.24 8.28
CA PHE A 244 -5.10 18.38 7.77
C PHE A 244 -4.24 17.25 8.32
N SER A 245 -3.34 16.72 7.51
CA SER A 245 -2.38 15.70 7.95
C SER A 245 -0.98 16.02 7.44
N PHE A 246 0.02 15.67 8.24
CA PHE A 246 1.42 15.62 7.83
C PHE A 246 2.07 14.36 8.40
N THR A 247 2.55 13.48 7.52
CA THR A 247 3.15 12.21 7.90
C THR A 247 4.56 12.12 7.33
N PRO A 248 5.59 12.53 8.09
CA PRO A 248 6.98 12.20 7.79
C PRO A 248 7.25 10.74 8.14
N THR A 249 7.97 10.06 7.26
CA THR A 249 8.34 8.65 7.40
C THR A 249 9.81 8.44 7.08
N TYR A 250 10.48 7.66 7.92
CA TYR A 250 11.83 7.18 7.72
C TYR A 250 11.85 5.66 7.64
N VAL A 251 12.42 5.13 6.57
CA VAL A 251 12.40 3.69 6.26
C VAL A 251 13.80 3.11 6.29
N LEU A 252 13.95 2.01 7.02
CA LEU A 252 15.16 1.19 7.06
C LEU A 252 14.91 -0.12 6.30
N PRO A 253 15.40 -0.25 5.06
CA PRO A 253 15.22 -1.48 4.31
C PRO A 253 16.24 -2.56 4.67
N PHE A 254 15.77 -3.81 4.75
CA PHE A 254 16.51 -5.03 5.07
C PHE A 254 16.38 -6.08 3.96
N ASN A 255 17.23 -7.11 4.03
CA ASN A 255 17.18 -8.33 3.22
C ASN A 255 17.02 -8.09 1.72
N LYS A 256 18.14 -7.76 1.06
CA LYS A 256 18.18 -7.65 -0.41
C LYS A 256 17.69 -8.91 -1.10
N VAL A 257 17.01 -8.70 -2.21
CA VAL A 257 16.39 -9.73 -3.04
C VAL A 257 17.10 -9.75 -4.39
N SER A 258 17.47 -10.93 -4.88
CA SER A 258 18.06 -11.08 -6.20
C SER A 258 17.18 -11.92 -7.11
N THR A 259 17.21 -11.58 -8.39
CA THR A 259 16.46 -12.32 -9.42
C THR A 259 17.36 -12.65 -10.60
N THR A 260 17.02 -13.75 -11.25
CA THR A 260 17.68 -14.19 -12.47
C THR A 260 16.61 -14.40 -13.53
N SER A 261 16.85 -13.85 -14.72
CA SER A 261 15.95 -13.99 -15.85
C SER A 261 16.56 -14.87 -16.92
N ILE A 262 15.70 -15.68 -17.54
CA ILE A 262 16.06 -16.55 -18.66
C ILE A 262 15.22 -16.12 -19.86
N ASN A 263 15.91 -15.71 -20.92
CA ASN A 263 15.31 -15.51 -22.23
C ASN A 263 15.56 -16.75 -23.09
N LYS A 264 14.48 -17.38 -23.55
CA LYS A 264 14.54 -18.50 -24.50
C LYS A 264 14.03 -18.04 -25.85
N THR A 265 14.85 -18.25 -26.85
CA THR A 265 14.50 -18.17 -28.27
C THR A 265 14.59 -19.58 -28.87
N PRO A 266 14.07 -19.83 -30.08
CA PRO A 266 14.21 -21.15 -30.73
C PRO A 266 15.66 -21.62 -30.87
N THR A 267 16.64 -20.70 -30.89
CA THR A 267 18.04 -20.99 -31.18
C THR A 267 19.00 -20.74 -30.01
N SER A 268 18.55 -20.11 -28.92
CA SER A 268 19.42 -19.72 -27.81
C SER A 268 18.66 -19.57 -26.50
N THR A 269 19.32 -19.93 -25.39
CA THR A 269 18.89 -19.66 -24.02
C THR A 269 19.95 -18.81 -23.34
N VAL A 270 19.58 -17.62 -22.88
CA VAL A 270 20.49 -16.69 -22.18
C VAL A 270 19.96 -16.46 -20.77
N SER A 271 20.83 -16.62 -19.78
CA SER A 271 20.56 -16.31 -18.37
C SER A 271 21.35 -15.06 -17.96
N PHE A 272 20.71 -14.14 -17.22
CA PHE A 272 21.35 -12.92 -16.75
C PHE A 272 20.77 -12.44 -15.41
N ASP A 273 21.55 -11.65 -14.67
CA ASP A 273 21.09 -10.99 -13.45
C ASP A 273 20.08 -9.89 -13.80
N SER A 274 18.83 -10.11 -13.38
CA SER A 274 17.72 -9.18 -13.57
C SER A 274 17.33 -8.45 -12.29
N THR A 275 18.17 -8.50 -11.27
CA THR A 275 17.91 -7.85 -9.97
C THR A 275 17.61 -6.35 -10.19
N PRO A 276 16.45 -5.86 -9.70
CA PRO A 276 15.98 -4.52 -10.01
C PRO A 276 16.84 -3.45 -9.32
N PHE A 277 16.76 -2.21 -9.83
CA PHE A 277 17.52 -1.08 -9.29
C PHE A 277 17.31 -0.90 -7.79
N ALA A 278 16.05 -1.03 -7.33
CA ALA A 278 15.67 -0.87 -5.93
C ALA A 278 16.40 -1.82 -4.97
N GLU A 279 16.76 -3.01 -5.46
CA GLU A 279 17.49 -4.02 -4.68
C GLU A 279 19.01 -3.82 -4.74
N LYS A 280 19.52 -3.36 -5.89
CA LYS A 280 20.94 -3.02 -6.05
C LYS A 280 21.31 -1.80 -5.19
N ASN A 281 20.40 -0.83 -5.07
CA ASN A 281 20.60 0.44 -4.38
C ASN A 281 19.74 0.57 -3.12
N LEU A 282 19.65 -0.52 -2.35
CA LEU A 282 18.91 -0.52 -1.09
C LEU A 282 19.59 0.41 -0.07
N THR A 283 18.92 1.53 0.24
CA THR A 283 19.39 2.58 1.15
C THR A 283 18.23 3.14 1.95
N ASN A 284 18.52 3.71 3.12
CA ASN A 284 17.50 4.33 3.96
C ASN A 284 16.78 5.44 3.21
N GLN A 285 15.45 5.50 3.35
CA GLN A 285 14.61 6.46 2.65
C GLN A 285 13.95 7.40 3.64
N PHE A 286 13.77 8.66 3.22
CA PHE A 286 12.89 9.60 3.89
C PHE A 286 11.87 10.10 2.87
N TYR A 287 10.61 10.09 3.25
CA TYR A 287 9.53 10.66 2.47
C TYR A 287 8.47 11.24 3.41
N PHE A 288 7.54 12.01 2.85
CA PHE A 288 6.45 12.57 3.61
C PHE A 288 5.18 12.65 2.77
N GLN A 289 4.06 12.73 3.48
CA GLN A 289 2.75 13.06 2.93
C GLN A 289 2.18 14.29 3.61
N ILE A 290 1.53 15.16 2.84
CA ILE A 290 0.70 16.24 3.36
C ILE A 290 -0.71 16.03 2.80
N GLY A 291 -1.71 16.07 3.67
CA GLY A 291 -3.12 15.90 3.31
C GLY A 291 -4.00 17.06 3.74
N LEU A 292 -5.00 17.35 2.91
CA LEU A 292 -6.09 18.29 3.20
C LEU A 292 -7.42 17.61 2.88
N GLY A 293 -8.31 17.52 3.88
CA GLY A 293 -9.59 16.84 3.75
C GLY A 293 -10.77 17.73 4.08
N TYR A 294 -11.90 17.44 3.43
CA TYR A 294 -13.20 18.03 3.70
C TYR A 294 -14.24 16.95 3.96
N LYS A 295 -14.93 17.03 5.11
CA LYS A 295 -16.03 16.15 5.54
C LYS A 295 -17.36 16.89 5.34
N PHE A 296 -18.32 16.24 4.69
CA PHE A 296 -19.65 16.76 4.38
C PHE A 296 -20.66 16.40 5.46
#